data_AF-A0A0E2N2A1-F1
#
_entry.id   AF-A0A0E2N2A1-F1
#
_cell.length_a   1.000
_cell.length_b   1.000
_cell.length_c   1.000
_cell.angle_alpha   90.00
_cell.angle_beta   90.00
_cell.angle_gamma   90.00
#
_symmetry.space_group_name_H-M   'P 1'
#
loop_
_entity.id
_entity.type
_entity.pdbx_description
1 polymer ?
#
loop_
_entity_poly.entity_id
_entity_poly.type
_entity_poly.pdbx_seq_one_letter_code
_entity_poly.pdbx_strand_id
1 'polypeptide(L)' 'MIDLVQKGFFPEGSRVLYAHLGGGPAINGYSYTFRNG' A
#
# COMPACT_ATOMS: atom_id res chain seq x y z
N MET A 1 0.84 -3.95 -4.75
CA MET A 1 -0.58 -4.34 -4.85
C MET A 1 -1.29 -3.45 -5.86
N ILE A 2 -1.36 -2.13 -5.66
CA ILE A 2 -1.98 -1.17 -6.60
C ILE A 2 -1.46 -1.35 -8.05
N ASP A 3 -0.14 -1.31 -8.24
CA ASP A 3 0.48 -1.48 -9.57
C ASP A 3 0.13 -2.83 -10.25
N LEU A 4 0.08 -3.91 -9.47
CA LEU A 4 -0.27 -5.25 -9.97
C LEU A 4 -1.73 -5.29 -10.44
N VAL A 5 -2.64 -4.63 -9.73
CA VAL A 5 -4.05 -4.50 -10.14
C VAL A 5 -4.16 -3.64 -11.40
N GLN A 6 -3.48 -2.48 -11.44
CA GLN A 6 -3.52 -1.57 -12.60
C GLN A 6 -2.98 -2.21 -13.88
N LYS A 7 -1.98 -3.09 -13.77
CA LYS A 7 -1.40 -3.84 -14.90
C LYS A 7 -2.20 -5.09 -15.28
N GLY A 8 -3.33 -5.37 -14.63
CA GLY A 8 -4.16 -6.54 -14.93
C GLY A 8 -3.48 -7.87 -14.58
N PHE A 9 -2.54 -7.87 -13.62
CA PHE A 9 -1.82 -9.09 -13.22
C PHE A 9 -2.74 -10.15 -12.61
N PHE A 10 -3.80 -9.71 -11.93
CA PHE A 10 -4.83 -10.60 -11.40
C PHE A 10 -5.99 -10.72 -12.40
N PRO A 11 -6.48 -11.94 -12.71
CA PRO A 11 -7.66 -12.13 -13.54
C PRO A 11 -8.87 -11.35 -13.02
N GLU A 12 -9.75 -10.92 -13.92
CA GLU A 12 -11.00 -10.24 -13.55
C GLU A 12 -11.82 -11.10 -12.58
N GLY A 13 -12.40 -10.45 -11.57
CA GLY A 13 -13.17 -11.14 -10.51
C GLY A 13 -12.33 -11.77 -9.39
N SER A 14 -10.99 -11.72 -9.46
CA SER A 14 -10.12 -12.22 -8.39
C SER A 14 -10.36 -11.50 -7.07
N ARG A 15 -10.43 -12.25 -5.96
CA ARG A 15 -10.47 -11.71 -4.60
C ARG A 15 -9.08 -11.78 -3.97
N VAL A 16 -8.44 -10.63 -3.78
CA VAL A 16 -7.08 -10.53 -3.26
C VAL A 16 -7.09 -10.06 -1.81
N LEU A 17 -6.49 -10.85 -0.91
CA LEU A 17 -6.33 -10.50 0.50
C LEU A 17 -5.00 -9.75 0.71
N TYR A 18 -5.09 -8.47 1.07
CA TYR A 18 -3.92 -7.70 1.50
C TYR A 18 -3.74 -7.84 3.03
N ALA A 19 -2.67 -8.50 3.43
CA ALA A 19 -2.28 -8.60 4.83
C ALA A 19 -1.37 -7.43 5.21
N HIS A 20 -1.89 -6.47 5.98
CA HIS A 20 -1.09 -5.40 6.54
C HIS A 20 -0.40 -5.86 7.83
N LEU A 21 0.93 -5.94 7.83
CA LEU A 21 1.72 -6.49 8.94
C LEU A 21 2.10 -5.44 10.00
N GLY A 22 1.60 -4.21 9.90
CA GLY A 22 1.92 -3.11 10.81
C GLY A 22 3.06 -2.22 10.31
N GLY A 23 3.80 -1.61 11.24
CA GLY A 23 4.88 -0.66 10.93
C GLY A 23 4.44 0.82 10.85
N GLY A 24 3.15 1.11 11.02
CA GLY A 24 2.60 2.46 11.02
C GLY A 24 3.36 3.49 11.88
N PRO A 25 3.77 3.17 13.14
CA PRO A 25 4.49 4.13 13.99
C PRO A 25 5.81 4.66 13.41
N ALA A 26 6.46 3.93 12.48
CA ALA A 26 7.71 4.36 11.87
C ALA A 26 7.57 5.65 11.05
N ILE A 27 6.36 6.00 10.62
CA ILE A 27 6.09 7.21 9.84
C ILE A 27 6.49 8.50 10.59
N ASN A 28 6.49 8.48 11.93
CA ASN A 28 6.89 9.62 12.75
C ASN A 28 8.35 10.05 12.49
N GLY A 29 9.22 9.13 12.08
CA GLY A 29 10.61 9.43 11.70
C GLY A 29 10.76 10.14 10.34
N TYR A 30 9.70 10.19 9.54
CA TYR A 30 9.68 10.77 8.19
C TYR A 30 8.83 12.05 8.12
N SER A 31 8.65 12.73 9.25
CA SER A 31 7.75 13.89 9.40
C SER A 31 7.99 15.00 8.39
N TYR A 32 9.24 15.31 8.03
CA TYR A 32 9.54 16.35 7.04
C TYR A 32 9.13 15.96 5.62
N THR A 33 9.28 14.69 5.24
CA THR A 33 8.86 14.16 3.92
C THR A 33 7.35 14.31 3.73
N PHE A 34 6.58 14.16 4.82
CA PHE A 34 5.12 14.23 4.81
C PHE A 34 4.57 15.50 5.47
N ARG A 35 5.35 16.60 5.51
CA ARG A 35 4.97 17.83 6.23
C ARG A 35 3.70 18.52 5.72
N ASN A 36 3.28 18.23 4.49
CA ASN A 36 2.14 18.85 3.82
C ASN A 36 1.07 17.84 3.36
N GLY A 37 1.12 16.59 3.86
CA GLY A 37 0.27 15.50 3.37
C GLY A 37 0.53 15.15 1.91
#